data_AF-A0A183U489-F1
#
_entry.id   AF-A0A183U489-F1
#
_cell.length_a   1.000
_cell.length_b   1.000
_cell.length_c   1.000
_cell.angle_alpha   90.00
_cell.angle_beta   90.00
_cell.angle_gamma   90.00
#
_symmetry.space_group_name_H-M   'P 1'
#
loop_
_entity.id
_entity.type
_entity.pdbx_description
1 polymer ?
#
loop_
_entity_poly.entity_id
_entity_poly.type
_entity_poly.pdbx_seq_one_letter_code
_entity_poly.pdbx_strand_id
1 'polypeptide(L)'
;LKGYTSWAIGLSVAAIVNGILRNSRNVFALSTNVNGLHGISEDVYLSLPCVLGENGVTHVVKQNLNEDEVKQLQKSASQLLSVQNGLNL
;
A
#
# COMPACT_ATOMS: atom_id res chain seq x y z
N LEU A 1 25.41 -13.70 11.20
CA LEU A 1 24.33 -12.91 10.57
C LEU A 1 23.01 -13.65 10.80
N LYS A 2 21.92 -13.00 11.26
CA LYS A 2 20.67 -13.70 11.68
C LYS A 2 19.88 -14.36 10.54
N GLY A 3 20.14 -14.05 9.26
CA GLY A 3 19.57 -14.77 8.11
C GLY A 3 18.06 -14.59 7.87
N TYR A 4 17.34 -13.85 8.71
CA TYR A 4 15.90 -13.59 8.56
C TYR A 4 15.53 -12.19 9.10
N THR A 5 14.45 -11.62 8.56
CA THR A 5 13.86 -10.35 9.00
C THR A 5 12.50 -10.62 9.65
N SER A 6 12.42 -10.60 10.98
CA SER A 6 11.19 -10.95 11.71
C SER A 6 10.73 -9.88 12.70
N TRP A 7 11.64 -9.34 13.51
CA TRP A 7 11.31 -8.41 14.60
C TRP A 7 10.65 -7.12 14.13
N ALA A 8 11.25 -6.44 13.14
CA ALA A 8 10.71 -5.18 12.63
C ALA A 8 9.33 -5.38 11.97
N ILE A 9 9.16 -6.47 11.22
CA ILE A 9 7.87 -6.80 10.57
C ILE A 9 6.81 -7.06 11.63
N GLY A 10 7.12 -7.87 12.66
CA GLY A 10 6.20 -8.15 13.76
C GLY A 10 5.76 -6.89 14.50
N LEU A 11 6.70 -5.97 14.76
CA LEU A 11 6.39 -4.70 15.41
C LEU A 11 5.51 -3.80 14.51
N SER A 12 5.79 -3.74 13.20
CA SER A 12 4.97 -3.00 12.24
C SER A 12 3.54 -3.54 12.19
N VAL A 13 3.37 -4.87 12.12
CA VAL A 13 2.04 -5.51 12.13
C VAL A 13 1.32 -5.21 13.45
N ALA A 14 2.00 -5.31 14.60
CA ALA A 14 1.41 -4.98 15.89
C ALA A 14 0.93 -3.51 15.95
N ALA A 15 1.68 -2.57 15.39
CA ALA A 15 1.29 -1.16 15.31
C ALA A 15 0.04 -0.95 14.45
N ILE A 16 -0.04 -1.62 13.29
CA ILE A 16 -1.20 -1.59 12.39
C ILE A 16 -2.44 -2.15 13.11
N VAL A 17 -2.32 -3.34 13.72
CA VAL A 17 -3.43 -3.99 14.44
C VAL A 17 -3.91 -3.15 15.62
N ASN A 18 -2.99 -2.57 16.41
CA ASN A 18 -3.37 -1.66 17.49
C ASN A 18 -4.09 -0.41 16.95
N GLY A 19 -3.73 0.07 15.76
CA GLY A 19 -4.43 1.15 15.07
C GLY A 19 -5.89 0.82 14.75
N ILE A 20 -6.13 -0.39 14.22
CA ILE A 20 -7.48 -0.91 13.91
C ILE A 20 -8.28 -1.06 15.20
N LEU A 21 -7.75 -1.80 16.18
CA LEU A 21 -8.46 -2.12 17.43
C LEU A 21 -8.85 -0.89 18.25
N ARG A 22 -8.06 0.18 18.17
CA ARG A 22 -8.34 1.43 18.89
C ARG A 22 -9.09 2.46 18.03
N ASN A 23 -9.40 2.14 16.78
CA ASN A 23 -9.99 3.05 15.80
C ASN A 23 -9.27 4.42 15.78
N SER A 24 -7.93 4.42 15.89
CA SER A 24 -7.16 5.66 16.10
C SER A 24 -7.04 6.53 14.84
N ARG A 25 -7.50 6.05 13.68
CA ARG A 25 -7.50 6.78 12.40
C ARG A 25 -6.12 7.28 11.99
N ASN A 26 -5.10 6.48 12.34
CA ASN A 26 -3.71 6.75 11.99
C ASN A 26 -3.46 6.50 10.50
N VAL A 27 -2.47 7.19 9.94
CA VAL A 27 -2.01 7.01 8.56
C VAL A 27 -0.86 6.01 8.53
N PHE A 28 -0.97 4.98 7.69
CA PHE A 28 0.07 3.99 7.45
C PHE A 28 0.31 3.84 5.94
N ALA A 29 1.54 3.56 5.53
CA ALA A 29 1.83 3.14 4.16
C ALA A 29 1.47 1.66 4.01
N LEU A 30 0.32 1.38 3.39
CA LEU A 30 -0.23 0.02 3.24
C LEU A 30 -0.51 -0.28 1.76
N SER A 31 -0.42 -1.56 1.41
CA SER A 31 -0.80 -2.02 0.08
C SER A 31 -2.32 -1.89 -0.10
N THR A 32 -2.75 -1.08 -1.06
CA THR A 32 -4.16 -0.83 -1.37
C THR A 32 -4.38 -0.84 -2.88
N ASN A 33 -5.61 -1.08 -3.31
CA ASN A 33 -5.97 -1.00 -4.73
C ASN A 33 -5.83 0.47 -5.18
N VAL A 34 -5.09 0.69 -6.26
CA VAL A 34 -4.78 2.04 -6.78
C VAL A 34 -5.56 2.40 -8.05
N ASN A 35 -6.60 1.65 -8.38
CA ASN A 35 -7.46 1.93 -9.51
C ASN A 35 -8.08 3.34 -9.38
N GLY A 36 -7.90 4.17 -10.40
CA GLY A 36 -8.32 5.56 -10.44
C GLY A 36 -7.38 6.55 -9.75
N LEU A 37 -6.24 6.09 -9.20
CA LEU A 37 -5.24 6.95 -8.55
C LEU A 37 -4.02 7.16 -9.45
N HIS A 38 -3.50 8.39 -9.48
CA HIS A 38 -2.26 8.74 -10.19
C HIS A 38 -2.20 8.29 -11.68
N GLY A 39 -3.36 8.24 -12.34
CA GLY A 39 -3.48 7.83 -13.74
C GLY A 39 -3.42 6.32 -13.99
N ILE A 40 -3.55 5.50 -12.95
CA ILE A 40 -3.60 4.03 -13.03
C ILE A 40 -5.07 3.62 -13.10
N SER A 41 -5.46 2.81 -14.09
CA SER A 41 -6.85 2.35 -14.27
C SER A 41 -7.02 0.86 -14.03
N GLU A 42 -5.92 0.16 -13.83
CA GLU A 42 -5.83 -1.28 -13.65
C GLU A 42 -5.95 -1.66 -12.17
N ASP A 43 -6.51 -2.84 -11.91
CA ASP A 43 -6.64 -3.38 -10.55
C ASP A 43 -5.31 -3.97 -10.06
N VAL A 44 -4.45 -3.08 -9.58
CA VAL A 44 -3.15 -3.40 -8.98
C VAL A 44 -3.06 -2.85 -7.56
N TYR A 45 -2.33 -3.57 -6.71
CA TYR A 45 -2.13 -3.20 -5.30
C TYR A 45 -0.73 -2.62 -5.10
N LEU A 46 -0.67 -1.39 -4.57
CA LEU A 46 0.58 -0.67 -4.27
C LEU A 46 0.52 -0.02 -2.90
N SER A 47 1.70 0.21 -2.32
CA SER A 47 1.83 0.90 -1.05
C SER A 47 1.51 2.39 -1.18
N LEU A 48 0.36 2.80 -0.65
CA LEU A 48 -0.01 4.22 -0.50
C LEU A 48 -0.33 4.55 0.96
N PRO A 49 -0.14 5.81 1.37
CA PRO A 49 -0.64 6.34 2.63
C PRO A 49 -2.17 6.18 2.77
N CYS A 50 -2.58 5.34 3.70
CA CYS A 50 -3.95 4.97 3.97
C CYS A 50 -4.35 5.34 5.40
N VAL A 51 -5.54 5.89 5.58
CA VAL A 51 -6.14 6.13 6.90
C VAL A 51 -6.82 4.84 7.37
N LEU A 52 -6.37 4.32 8.50
CA LEU A 52 -6.83 3.04 9.04
C LEU A 52 -7.81 3.24 10.20
N GLY A 53 -9.03 2.71 10.05
CA GLY A 53 -10.06 2.68 11.10
C GLY A 53 -10.36 1.27 11.58
N GLU A 54 -11.42 1.12 12.38
CA GLU A 54 -11.84 -0.18 12.93
C GLU A 54 -12.24 -1.21 11.86
N ASN A 55 -12.74 -0.75 10.71
CA ASN A 55 -13.15 -1.60 9.58
C ASN A 55 -12.08 -1.73 8.49
N GLY A 56 -10.82 -1.39 8.80
CA GLY A 56 -9.71 -1.42 7.85
C GLY A 56 -9.46 -0.06 7.18
N VAL A 57 -9.08 -0.07 5.91
CA VAL A 57 -8.74 1.16 5.17
C VAL A 57 -10.00 1.97 4.92
N THR A 58 -10.03 3.18 5.47
CA THR A 58 -11.18 4.10 5.32
C THR A 58 -10.99 5.06 4.16
N HIS A 59 -9.76 5.57 3.98
CA HIS A 59 -9.42 6.55 2.96
C HIS A 59 -8.00 6.29 2.46
N VAL A 60 -7.76 6.55 1.19
CA VAL A 60 -6.42 6.63 0.62
C VAL A 60 -6.09 8.10 0.43
N VAL A 61 -4.98 8.55 1.01
CA VAL A 61 -4.53 9.94 0.84
C VAL A 61 -3.97 10.06 -0.57
N LYS A 62 -4.44 11.05 -1.34
CA LYS A 62 -3.87 11.35 -2.66
C LYS A 62 -2.71 12.33 -2.50
N GLN A 63 -1.50 11.87 -2.80
CA GLN A 63 -0.28 12.67 -2.74
C GLN A 63 -0.25 13.67 -3.89
N ASN A 64 0.39 14.81 -3.68
CA ASN A 64 0.72 15.72 -4.76
C ASN A 64 2.11 15.37 -5.29
N LEU A 65 2.15 14.45 -6.25
CA LEU A 65 3.40 13.95 -6.86
C LEU A 65 3.80 14.82 -8.05
N ASN A 66 5.11 14.94 -8.28
CA ASN A 66 5.62 15.55 -9.50
C ASN A 66 5.54 14.56 -10.69
N GLU A 67 5.76 15.05 -11.92
CA GLU A 67 5.65 14.23 -13.12
C GLU A 67 6.57 13.01 -13.13
N ASP A 68 7.78 13.14 -12.60
CA ASP A 68 8.76 12.05 -12.58
C ASP A 68 8.43 11.00 -11.53
N GLU A 69 7.87 11.39 -10.39
CA GLU A 69 7.33 10.49 -9.36
C GLU A 69 6.11 9.73 -9.88
N VAL A 70 5.20 10.41 -10.59
CA VAL A 70 4.04 9.76 -11.22
C VAL A 70 4.49 8.71 -12.24
N LYS A 71 5.45 9.04 -13.11
CA LYS A 71 6.02 8.09 -14.08
C LYS A 71 6.63 6.87 -13.39
N GLN A 72 7.37 7.08 -12.29
CA GLN A 72 7.96 5.99 -11.52
C GLN A 72 6.90 5.09 -10.88
N LEU A 73 5.85 5.69 -10.29
CA LEU A 73 4.76 4.95 -9.68
C LEU A 73 3.99 4.12 -10.72
N GLN A 74 3.68 4.71 -11.88
CA GLN A 74 3.04 4.01 -13.00
C GLN A 74 3.90 2.85 -13.51
N LYS A 75 5.22 3.06 -13.63
CA LYS A 75 6.16 1.98 -13.99
C LYS A 75 6.10 0.83 -13.00
N SER A 76 6.09 1.10 -11.69
CA SER A 76 5.94 0.06 -10.66
C SER A 76 4.60 -0.66 -10.77
N ALA A 77 3.52 0.07 -11.04
CA ALA A 77 2.19 -0.49 -11.27
C ALA A 77 2.18 -1.49 -12.44
N SER A 78 2.74 -1.10 -13.60
CA SER A 78 2.82 -1.97 -14.78
C SER A 78 3.66 -3.23 -14.53
N GLN A 79 4.75 -3.12 -13.75
CA GLN A 79 5.59 -4.27 -13.41
C GLN A 79 4.83 -5.28 -12.53
N LEU A 80 4.14 -4.81 -11.49
CA LEU A 80 3.35 -5.71 -10.64
C LEU A 80 2.18 -6.32 -11.39
N LEU A 81 1.50 -5.56 -12.25
CA LEU A 81 0.42 -6.07 -13.09
C LEU A 81 0.91 -7.20 -14.03
N SER A 82 2.08 -7.04 -14.63
CA SER A 82 2.69 -8.09 -15.48
C SER A 82 2.92 -9.40 -14.71
N VAL A 83 3.45 -9.28 -13.48
CA VAL A 83 3.66 -10.45 -12.60
C VAL A 83 2.33 -11.06 -12.17
N GLN A 84 1.35 -10.25 -11.79
CA GLN A 84 0.01 -10.70 -11.40
C GLN A 84 -0.68 -11.49 -12.52
N ASN A 85 -0.63 -10.97 -13.75
CA ASN A 85 -1.20 -11.66 -14.92
C ASN A 85 -0.49 -12.99 -15.21
N GLY A 86 0.81 -13.08 -14.93
CA GLY A 86 1.57 -14.32 -15.08
C GLY A 86 1.22 -15.41 -14.07
N LEU A 87 0.59 -15.05 -12.94
CA LEU A 87 0.27 -15.98 -11.85
C LEU A 87 -1.06 -16.74 -12.02
N ASN A 88 -1.86 -16.47 -13.07
CA ASN A 88 -3.20 -17.06 -13.26
C ASN A 88 -4.06 -17.06 -11.97
N LEU A 89 -3.97 -15.99 -11.19
CA LEU A 89 -4.82 -15.70 -10.03
C LEU A 89 -6.09 -14.97 -10.50
#